data_AF-A0AAD7Z3M5-F1
#
_entry.id   AF-A0AAD7Z3M5-F1
#
_cell.length_a   1.000
_cell.length_b   1.000
_cell.length_c   1.000
_cell.angle_alpha   90.00
_cell.angle_beta   90.00
_cell.angle_gamma   90.00
#
_symmetry.space_group_name_H-M   'P 1'
#
loop_
_entity.id
_entity.type
_entity.pdbx_description
1 polymer ?
#
loop_
_entity_poly.entity_id
_entity_poly.type
_entity_poly.pdbx_seq_one_letter_code
_entity_poly.pdbx_strand_id
1 'polypeptide(L)'
;MIRDDAAGPMVKSLYVVSVGVDGHFSKPGLGRGSSTQTQSALYIGGGLTRYLSRVHGKRSQRGFTGCIKNTVIGESPIKIPITAAYRNTHVGVCPVD
;
A
#
# COMPACT_ATOMS: atom_id res chain seq x y z
N MET A 1 -0.52 -14.57 -14.49
CA MET A 1 -0.47 -13.18 -15.00
C MET A 1 -1.67 -12.44 -14.44
N ILE A 2 -1.48 -11.63 -13.40
CA ILE A 2 -2.47 -10.64 -12.97
C ILE A 2 -2.10 -9.38 -13.78
N ARG A 3 -3.05 -8.79 -14.50
CA ARG A 3 -2.83 -7.54 -15.24
C ARG A 3 -2.90 -6.40 -14.22
N ASP A 4 -1.77 -5.75 -13.95
CA ASP A 4 -1.57 -4.77 -12.87
C ASP A 4 -2.01 -3.33 -13.24
N ASP A 5 -3.24 -3.14 -13.71
CA ASP A 5 -3.88 -1.82 -13.78
C ASP A 5 -5.11 -1.72 -12.84
N ALA A 6 -5.32 -2.75 -12.03
CA ALA A 6 -6.45 -2.87 -11.12
C ALA A 6 -6.14 -2.21 -9.76
N ALA A 7 -6.10 -0.88 -9.71
CA ALA A 7 -5.88 -0.12 -8.48
C ALA A 7 -7.11 0.74 -8.15
N GLY A 8 -7.59 0.66 -6.92
CA GLY A 8 -8.69 1.49 -6.45
C GLY A 8 -8.47 1.97 -5.02
N PRO A 9 -9.35 2.85 -4.53
CA PRO A 9 -9.16 3.51 -3.24
C PRO A 9 -9.37 2.53 -2.09
N MET A 10 -8.56 2.67 -1.04
CA MET A 10 -8.87 2.12 0.28
C MET A 10 -9.40 3.25 1.15
N VAL A 11 -10.56 3.05 1.78
CA VAL A 11 -11.18 4.05 2.66
C VAL A 11 -11.30 3.49 4.07
N LYS A 12 -10.87 4.28 5.06
CA LYS A 12 -11.11 4.03 6.49
C LYS A 12 -11.83 5.24 7.10
N SER A 13 -12.99 5.01 7.70
CA SER A 13 -13.74 6.02 8.46
C SER A 13 -14.22 5.42 9.78
N LEU A 14 -13.69 5.92 10.90
CA LEU A 14 -13.92 5.36 12.23
C LEU A 14 -13.67 3.84 12.23
N TYR A 15 -14.73 3.05 12.41
CA TYR A 15 -14.73 1.60 12.49
C TYR A 15 -14.92 0.92 11.14
N VAL A 16 -15.20 1.65 10.06
CA VAL A 16 -15.54 1.08 8.75
C VAL A 16 -14.33 1.13 7.82
N VAL A 17 -14.04 0.00 7.17
CA VAL A 17 -13.00 -0.12 6.14
C VAL A 17 -13.59 -0.73 4.88
N SER A 18 -13.32 -0.14 3.71
CA SER A 18 -13.67 -0.70 2.40
C SER A 18 -12.49 -0.57 1.44
N VAL A 19 -12.41 -1.52 0.51
CA VAL A 19 -11.37 -1.57 -0.53
C VAL A 19 -12.08 -1.54 -1.88
N GLY A 20 -11.68 -0.60 -2.73
CA GLY A 20 -12.10 -0.49 -4.11
C GLY A 20 -11.02 -1.02 -5.06
N VAL A 21 -11.43 -1.66 -6.15
CA VAL A 21 -10.59 -2.05 -7.27
C VAL A 21 -11.41 -1.87 -8.54
N ASP A 22 -10.92 -1.11 -9.52
CA ASP A 22 -11.61 -0.88 -10.81
C ASP A 22 -13.08 -0.45 -10.66
N GLY A 23 -13.32 0.51 -9.75
CA GLY A 23 -14.65 1.03 -9.46
C GLY A 23 -15.56 0.08 -8.64
N HIS A 24 -15.10 -1.13 -8.32
CA HIS A 24 -15.86 -2.09 -7.52
C HIS A 24 -15.39 -2.07 -6.07
N PHE A 25 -16.32 -1.81 -5.15
CA PHE A 25 -16.05 -1.82 -3.71
C PHE A 25 -16.37 -3.16 -3.06
N SER A 26 -15.51 -3.57 -2.13
CA SER A 26 -15.79 -4.68 -1.24
C SER A 26 -16.95 -4.35 -0.31
N LYS A 27 -17.59 -5.40 0.23
CA LYS A 27 -18.43 -5.23 1.42
C LYS A 27 -17.59 -4.59 2.54
N PRO A 28 -18.11 -3.61 3.28
CA PRO A 28 -17.37 -2.94 4.34
C PRO A 28 -17.07 -3.90 5.49
N GLY A 29 -15.83 -3.87 5.97
CA GLY A 29 -15.40 -4.55 7.19
C GLY A 29 -15.49 -3.61 8.40
N LEU A 30 -15.76 -4.19 9.58
CA LEU A 30 -15.78 -3.47 10.85
C LEU A 30 -14.49 -3.74 11.64
N GLY A 31 -13.75 -2.66 11.92
CA GLY A 31 -12.56 -2.65 12.77
C GLY A 31 -12.90 -2.46 14.24
N ARG A 32 -11.95 -2.82 15.11
CA ARG A 32 -12.12 -2.76 16.58
C ARG A 32 -11.98 -1.36 17.18
N GLY A 33 -11.41 -0.40 16.44
CA GLY A 33 -11.12 0.94 16.95
C GLY A 33 -11.41 2.02 15.93
N SER A 34 -11.84 3.19 16.41
CA SER A 34 -12.09 4.37 15.58
C SER A 34 -10.80 4.97 15.03
N SER A 35 -9.71 4.87 15.80
CA SER A 35 -8.38 5.36 15.41
C SER A 35 -7.42 4.23 15.11
N THR A 36 -6.47 4.50 14.23
CA THR A 36 -5.31 3.64 13.98
C THR A 36 -4.10 4.54 13.95
N GLN A 37 -3.68 4.98 15.13
CA GLN A 37 -2.48 5.78 15.26
C GLN A 37 -1.26 4.87 15.18
N THR A 38 -0.43 5.08 14.15
CA THR A 38 0.80 4.34 13.95
C THR A 38 1.98 5.28 14.16
N GLN A 39 2.98 4.84 14.92
CA GLN A 39 4.26 5.55 15.10
C GLN A 39 5.37 4.97 14.19
N SER A 40 5.01 4.10 13.25
CA SER A 40 5.92 3.45 12.31
C SER A 40 6.04 4.21 11.00
N ALA A 41 7.15 4.03 10.29
CA ALA A 41 7.30 4.50 8.92
C ALA A 41 6.28 3.87 7.95
N LEU A 42 6.02 4.55 6.84
CA LEU A 42 5.28 4.00 5.71
C LEU A 42 6.21 3.14 4.85
N TYR A 43 5.81 1.90 4.58
CA TYR A 43 6.56 0.96 3.74
C TYR A 43 5.76 0.63 2.47
N ILE A 44 6.40 0.72 1.31
CA ILE A 44 5.82 0.44 0.00
C ILE A 44 6.61 -0.73 -0.64
N GLY A 45 5.94 -1.62 -1.38
CA GLY A 45 6.58 -2.75 -2.08
C GLY A 45 7.01 -3.93 -1.20
N GLY A 46 7.12 -3.76 0.12
CA GLY A 46 7.49 -4.83 1.05
C GLY A 46 9.00 -5.16 1.05
N GLY A 47 9.39 -6.35 1.53
CA GLY A 47 10.76 -6.84 1.31
C GLY A 47 11.79 -6.69 2.44
N LEU A 48 11.39 -6.37 3.69
CA LEU A 48 12.29 -6.46 4.85
C LEU A 48 11.73 -7.41 5.92
N THR A 49 12.04 -8.70 5.81
CA THR A 49 11.50 -9.77 6.70
C THR A 49 11.72 -9.48 8.18
N ARG A 50 12.83 -8.83 8.59
CA ARG A 50 13.12 -8.56 10.00
C ARG A 50 12.34 -7.38 10.61
N TYR A 51 12.00 -6.36 9.82
CA TYR A 51 11.27 -5.19 10.33
C TYR A 51 9.78 -5.26 10.02
N LEU A 52 9.43 -5.82 8.87
CA LEU A 52 8.04 -5.94 8.48
C LEU A 52 7.33 -7.06 9.24
N SER A 53 8.03 -8.07 9.79
CA SER A 53 7.40 -9.17 10.54
C SER A 53 6.54 -8.71 11.71
N ARG A 54 6.77 -7.49 12.22
CA ARG A 54 6.02 -6.87 13.32
C ARG A 54 4.98 -5.85 12.88
N VAL A 55 4.81 -5.62 11.58
CA VAL A 55 3.80 -4.67 11.09
C VAL A 55 2.42 -5.31 11.19
N HIS A 56 1.55 -4.72 12.00
CA HIS A 56 0.16 -5.15 12.14
C HIS A 56 -0.63 -4.90 10.84
N GLY A 57 -1.68 -5.70 10.61
CA GLY A 57 -2.57 -5.53 9.45
C GLY A 57 -2.03 -6.09 8.13
N LYS A 58 -0.86 -6.74 8.13
CA LYS A 58 -0.37 -7.49 6.96
C LYS A 58 -0.49 -8.99 7.18
N ARG A 59 -0.87 -9.72 6.13
CA ARG A 59 -0.78 -11.19 6.08
C ARG A 59 0.34 -11.67 5.15
N SER A 60 0.57 -10.94 4.05
CA SER A 60 1.65 -11.25 3.12
C SER A 60 3.00 -10.82 3.68
N GLN A 61 3.99 -11.71 3.55
CA GLN A 61 5.40 -11.42 3.85
C GLN A 61 6.24 -11.26 2.58
N ARG A 62 5.69 -11.59 1.41
CA ARG A 62 6.38 -11.49 0.13
C ARG A 62 6.46 -10.03 -0.30
N GLY A 63 7.60 -9.64 -0.86
CA GLY A 63 7.73 -8.37 -1.57
C GLY A 63 6.91 -8.38 -2.85
N PHE A 64 6.52 -7.19 -3.30
CA PHE A 64 5.88 -6.94 -4.58
C PHE A 64 6.93 -6.88 -5.69
N THR A 65 6.57 -7.33 -6.88
CA THR A 65 7.38 -7.23 -8.10
C THR A 65 6.49 -6.62 -9.17
N GLY A 66 6.86 -5.43 -9.64
CA GLY A 66 6.06 -4.67 -10.61
C GLY A 66 6.29 -3.16 -10.44
N CYS A 67 5.42 -2.37 -11.07
CA CYS A 67 5.42 -0.92 -10.94
C CYS A 67 4.33 -0.45 -9.96
N ILE A 68 4.67 0.50 -9.10
CA ILE A 68 3.70 1.24 -8.28
C ILE A 68 3.80 2.71 -8.69
N LYS A 69 2.69 3.27 -9.17
CA LYS A 69 2.59 4.67 -9.63
C LYS A 69 1.32 5.32 -9.09
N ASN A 70 1.28 6.66 -9.10
CA ASN A 70 0.11 7.45 -8.72
C ASN A 70 -0.42 7.19 -7.28
N THR A 71 0.48 7.00 -6.32
CA THR A 71 0.11 6.76 -4.91
C THR A 71 -0.43 8.03 -4.25
N VAL A 72 -1.61 7.94 -3.64
CA VAL A 72 -2.26 9.03 -2.88
C VAL A 72 -2.61 8.53 -1.47
N ILE A 73 -2.37 9.34 -0.44
CA ILE A 73 -2.83 9.06 0.94
C ILE A 73 -3.68 10.24 1.42
N GLY A 74 -4.92 9.95 1.82
CA GLY A 74 -5.92 10.99 2.03
C GLY A 74 -6.18 11.70 0.70
N GLU A 75 -5.88 13.00 0.65
CA GLU A 75 -6.03 13.83 -0.55
C GLU A 75 -4.67 14.22 -1.15
N SER A 76 -3.57 13.74 -0.57
CA SER A 76 -2.21 14.16 -0.92
C SER A 76 -1.49 13.14 -1.78
N PRO A 77 -1.09 13.48 -3.02
CA PRO A 77 -0.17 12.66 -3.80
C PRO A 77 1.17 12.52 -3.09
N ILE A 78 1.67 11.30 -2.96
CA ILE A 78 2.96 11.05 -2.32
C ILE A 78 4.07 11.00 -3.36
N LYS A 79 5.07 11.86 -3.18
CA LYS A 79 6.34 11.74 -3.89
C LYS A 79 7.26 10.80 -3.12
N ILE A 80 7.58 9.66 -3.72
CA ILE A 80 8.54 8.71 -3.14
C ILE A 80 9.94 9.28 -3.38
N PRO A 81 10.71 9.62 -2.32
CA PRO A 81 12.05 10.13 -2.50
C PRO A 81 12.99 8.99 -2.93
N ILE A 82 14.04 9.32 -3.68
CA ILE A 82 15.05 8.34 -4.11
C ILE A 82 15.73 7.67 -2.90
N THR A 83 15.85 8.38 -1.77
CA THR A 83 16.37 7.85 -0.51
C THR A 83 15.49 6.77 0.13
N ALA A 84 14.23 6.63 -0.28
CA ALA A 84 13.36 5.53 0.12
C ALA A 84 13.57 4.26 -0.71
N ALA A 85 14.36 4.32 -1.79
CA ALA A 85 14.70 3.16 -2.59
C ALA A 85 15.53 2.17 -1.78
N TYR A 86 15.13 0.90 -1.79
CA TYR A 86 15.85 -0.17 -1.10
C TYR A 86 15.93 -1.42 -1.97
N ARG A 87 17.12 -2.03 -2.04
CA ARG A 87 17.43 -3.20 -2.90
C ARG A 87 17.03 -2.94 -4.37
N ASN A 88 16.42 -3.91 -5.03
CA ASN A 88 16.04 -3.89 -6.45
C ASN A 88 14.78 -3.02 -6.69
N THR A 89 14.74 -1.83 -6.09
CA THR A 89 13.66 -0.86 -6.27
C THR A 89 14.20 0.34 -7.02
N HIS A 90 13.53 0.73 -8.09
CA HIS A 90 13.86 1.91 -8.87
C HIS A 90 12.77 2.96 -8.67
N VAL A 91 13.16 4.20 -8.36
CA VAL A 91 12.24 5.32 -8.13
C VAL A 91 12.28 6.25 -9.34
N GLY A 92 11.11 6.72 -9.77
CA GLY A 92 10.98 7.63 -10.92
C GLY A 92 10.95 6.94 -12.28
N VAL A 93 10.98 5.61 -12.31
CA VAL A 93 10.89 4.81 -13.53
C VAL A 93 9.93 3.65 -13.33
N CYS A 94 9.08 3.44 -14.32
CA CYS A 94 8.35 2.19 -14.50
C CYS A 94 8.59 1.74 -15.93
N PRO A 95 9.33 0.63 -16.14
CA PRO A 95 9.53 0.08 -17.47
C PRO A 95 8.16 -0.23 -18.10
N VAL A 96 8.00 0.18 -19.35
CA VAL A 96 6.98 -0.35 -20.24
C VAL A 96 7.65 -1.52 -20.94
N ASP A 97 7.10 -2.72 -20.78
CA ASP A 97 7.43 -3.84 -21.66
C ASP A 97 7.01 -3.51 -23.10
#